data_AF-A0A0F9S4M2-F1
#
_entry.id   AF-A0A0F9S4M2-F1
#
_cell.length_a   1.000
_cell.length_b   1.000
_cell.length_c   1.000
_cell.angle_alpha   90.00
_cell.angle_beta   90.00
_cell.angle_gamma   90.00
#
_symmetry.space_group_name_H-M   'P 1'
#
loop_
_entity.id
_entity.type
_entity.pdbx_description
1 polymer ?
#
loop_
_entity_poly.entity_id
_entity_poly.type
_entity_poly.pdbx_seq_one_letter_code
_entity_poly.pdbx_strand_id
1 'polypeptide(L)'
;MSNDYPTEAELERIEKWDCIPEQAGHELMAFVQGIWHFADWGWHQEGDDYCISTGGWSGNESIIDALSQNVIFWSLRMQSRRAGGHYFFCLCRDAFSHDLCDACHGTGLLAAESPSRD
;
A
#
# COMPACT_ATOMS: atom_id res chain seq x y z
N MET A 1 -16.62 -12.92 21.52
CA MET A 1 -15.32 -12.25 21.62
C MET A 1 -14.75 -12.25 20.21
N SER A 2 -15.08 -11.25 19.40
CA SER A 2 -14.38 -11.07 18.13
C SER A 2 -12.98 -10.62 18.52
N ASN A 3 -11.96 -11.37 18.13
CA ASN A 3 -10.60 -10.90 18.33
C ASN A 3 -10.43 -9.75 17.34
N ASP A 4 -10.11 -8.53 17.80
CA ASP A 4 -9.94 -7.36 16.92
C ASP A 4 -8.67 -7.47 16.03
N TYR A 5 -8.17 -8.70 15.85
CA TYR A 5 -7.04 -9.08 15.03
C TYR A 5 -7.52 -9.62 13.68
N PRO A 6 -6.76 -9.38 12.59
CA PRO A 6 -7.02 -10.05 11.33
C PRO A 6 -6.92 -11.56 11.53
N THR A 7 -7.86 -12.28 10.93
CA THR A 7 -7.88 -13.74 10.90
C THR A 7 -6.89 -14.27 9.87
N GLU A 8 -6.42 -15.50 10.05
CA GLU A 8 -5.55 -16.17 9.06
C GLU A 8 -6.17 -16.20 7.66
N ALA A 9 -7.50 -16.38 7.56
CA ALA A 9 -8.20 -16.38 6.28
C ALA A 9 -8.19 -15.00 5.60
N GLU A 10 -8.20 -13.91 6.36
CA GLU A 10 -8.10 -12.55 5.82
C GLU A 10 -6.67 -12.24 5.37
N LEU A 11 -5.66 -12.68 6.12
CA LEU A 11 -4.25 -12.55 5.74
C LEU A 11 -3.92 -13.37 4.48
N GLU A 12 -4.36 -14.63 4.42
CA GLU A 12 -4.20 -15.48 3.24
C GLU A 12 -4.89 -14.88 2.01
N ARG A 13 -6.05 -14.25 2.21
CA ARG A 13 -6.78 -13.56 1.14
C ARG A 13 -5.99 -12.38 0.59
N ILE A 14 -5.33 -11.60 1.44
CA ILE A 14 -4.47 -10.48 1.01
C ILE A 14 -3.27 -10.98 0.21
N GLU A 15 -2.58 -12.00 0.72
CA GLU A 15 -1.41 -12.60 0.07
C GLU A 15 -1.74 -13.10 -1.34
N LYS A 16 -2.88 -13.77 -1.50
CA LYS A 16 -3.29 -14.41 -2.76
C LYS A 16 -4.16 -13.53 -3.65
N TRP A 17 -4.36 -12.27 -3.31
CA TRP A 17 -5.24 -11.38 -4.06
C TRP A 17 -4.73 -11.20 -5.49
N ASP A 18 -5.57 -11.52 -6.49
CA ASP A 18 -5.21 -11.34 -7.90
C ASP A 18 -5.17 -9.84 -8.23
N CYS A 19 -3.96 -9.29 -8.37
CA CYS A 19 -3.72 -7.88 -8.60
C CYS A 19 -3.44 -7.53 -10.07
N ILE A 20 -3.78 -8.44 -11.00
CA ILE A 20 -3.66 -8.22 -12.45
C ILE A 20 -4.77 -7.31 -12.99
N PRO A 21 -6.05 -7.47 -12.61
CA PRO A 21 -7.11 -6.57 -13.09
C PRO A 21 -6.86 -5.12 -12.67
N GLU A 22 -7.27 -4.17 -13.52
CA GLU A 22 -7.02 -2.73 -13.33
C GLU A 22 -7.50 -2.22 -11.96
N GLN A 23 -8.70 -2.62 -11.54
CA GLN A 23 -9.31 -2.19 -10.28
C GLN A 23 -8.87 -3.00 -9.05
N ALA A 24 -8.17 -4.13 -9.24
CA ALA A 24 -7.91 -5.08 -8.16
C ALA A 24 -7.06 -4.49 -7.03
N GLY A 25 -6.15 -3.57 -7.35
CA GLY A 25 -5.36 -2.85 -6.34
C GLY A 25 -6.24 -2.04 -5.40
N HIS A 26 -7.22 -1.30 -5.93
CA HIS A 26 -8.13 -0.50 -5.11
C HIS A 26 -9.06 -1.39 -4.29
N GLU A 27 -9.54 -2.48 -4.85
CA GLU A 27 -10.38 -3.44 -4.12
C GLU A 27 -9.62 -4.09 -2.95
N LEU A 28 -8.35 -4.45 -3.17
CA LEU A 28 -7.47 -4.94 -2.12
C LEU A 28 -7.27 -3.88 -1.03
N MET A 29 -6.95 -2.63 -1.40
CA MET A 29 -6.72 -1.57 -0.42
C MET A 29 -7.98 -1.20 0.36
N ALA A 30 -9.16 -1.23 -0.27
CA ALA A 30 -10.44 -1.03 0.41
C ALA A 30 -10.74 -2.16 1.40
N PHE A 31 -10.43 -3.42 1.04
CA PHE A 31 -10.54 -4.55 1.95
C PHE A 31 -9.60 -4.39 3.15
N VAL A 32 -8.33 -4.06 2.90
CA VAL A 32 -7.33 -3.84 3.95
C VAL A 32 -7.76 -2.72 4.90
N GLN A 33 -8.24 -1.59 4.38
CA GLN A 33 -8.72 -0.49 5.22
C GLN A 33 -9.85 -0.94 6.16
N GLY A 34 -10.75 -1.80 5.67
CA GLY A 34 -11.87 -2.32 6.46
C GLY A 34 -11.45 -3.18 7.66
N ILE A 35 -10.25 -3.75 7.64
CA ILE A 35 -9.69 -4.55 8.73
C ILE A 35 -8.47 -3.89 9.40
N TRP A 36 -8.13 -2.66 9.02
CA TRP A 36 -6.98 -1.94 9.55
C TRP A 36 -7.27 -1.39 10.94
N HIS A 37 -6.42 -1.71 11.91
CA HIS A 37 -6.55 -1.17 13.26
C HIS A 37 -6.10 0.28 13.27
N PHE A 38 -6.90 1.16 13.89
CA PHE A 38 -6.73 2.62 13.83
C PHE A 38 -6.91 3.21 12.42
N ALA A 39 -7.82 2.68 11.59
CA ALA A 39 -8.10 3.26 10.26
C ALA A 39 -8.55 4.73 10.31
N ASP A 40 -9.03 5.22 11.45
CA ASP A 40 -9.42 6.61 11.67
C ASP A 40 -8.23 7.59 11.79
N TRP A 41 -7.04 7.09 12.17
CA TRP A 41 -5.83 7.91 12.35
C TRP A 41 -4.64 7.43 11.53
N GLY A 42 -4.41 6.12 11.48
CA GLY A 42 -3.28 5.47 10.84
C GLY A 42 -3.48 5.21 9.35
N TRP A 43 -4.60 5.62 8.76
CA TRP A 43 -4.88 5.46 7.33
C TRP A 43 -5.24 6.81 6.70
N HIS A 44 -4.44 7.24 5.74
CA HIS A 44 -4.71 8.44 4.96
C HIS A 44 -4.69 8.10 3.47
N GLN A 45 -5.73 8.51 2.75
CA GLN A 45 -5.88 8.27 1.32
C GLN A 45 -6.23 9.56 0.60
N GLU A 46 -5.48 9.88 -0.45
CA GLU A 46 -5.76 10.97 -1.39
C GLU A 46 -5.76 10.43 -2.81
N GLY A 47 -6.94 10.15 -3.36
CA GLY A 47 -7.06 9.49 -4.66
C GLY A 47 -6.40 8.10 -4.66
N ASP A 48 -5.33 7.97 -5.44
CA ASP A 48 -4.55 6.73 -5.61
C ASP A 48 -3.35 6.63 -4.66
N ASP A 49 -3.11 7.65 -3.84
CA ASP A 49 -2.01 7.70 -2.89
C ASP A 49 -2.48 7.26 -1.50
N TYR A 50 -1.76 6.30 -0.91
CA TYR A 50 -2.08 5.73 0.39
C TYR A 50 -0.89 5.87 1.34
N CYS A 51 -1.09 6.60 2.43
CA CYS A 51 -0.16 6.75 3.53
C CYS A 51 -0.71 5.98 4.74
N ILE A 52 -0.12 4.84 5.07
CA ILE A 52 -0.62 3.96 6.13
C ILE A 52 0.45 3.73 7.21
N SER A 53 0.02 3.71 8.46
CA SER A 53 0.86 3.62 9.64
C SER A 53 0.39 2.47 10.52
N THR A 54 1.28 1.51 10.82
CA THR A 54 0.92 0.34 11.64
C THR A 54 0.61 0.73 13.09
N GLY A 55 1.16 1.85 13.57
CA GLY A 55 1.01 2.31 14.94
C GLY A 55 1.70 1.42 15.98
N GLY A 56 2.58 0.52 15.54
CA GLY A 56 3.21 -0.50 16.38
C GLY A 56 2.25 -1.60 16.86
N TRP A 57 1.09 -1.73 16.23
CA TRP A 57 0.14 -2.80 16.53
C TRP A 57 0.40 -4.02 15.62
N SER A 58 0.60 -5.18 16.23
CA SER A 58 1.10 -6.37 15.54
C SER A 58 0.16 -6.92 14.47
N GLY A 59 -1.16 -6.76 14.58
CA GLY A 59 -2.06 -7.21 13.52
C GLY A 59 -1.95 -6.38 12.23
N ASN A 60 -1.66 -5.08 12.32
CA ASN A 60 -1.38 -4.23 11.15
C ASN A 60 -0.03 -4.62 10.55
N GLU A 61 0.93 -5.00 11.37
CA GLU A 61 2.21 -5.54 10.90
C GLU A 61 2.01 -6.87 10.15
N SER A 62 1.12 -7.75 10.63
CA SER A 62 0.73 -8.98 9.90
C SER A 62 0.04 -8.67 8.56
N ILE A 63 -0.81 -7.65 8.50
CA ILE A 63 -1.43 -7.22 7.24
C ILE A 63 -0.37 -6.71 6.25
N ILE A 64 0.59 -5.90 6.72
CA ILE A 64 1.71 -5.44 5.89
C ILE A 64 2.56 -6.62 5.40
N ASP A 65 2.82 -7.59 6.27
CA ASP A 65 3.55 -8.80 5.89
C ASP A 65 2.81 -9.55 4.77
N ALA A 66 1.50 -9.76 4.91
CA ALA A 66 0.66 -10.37 3.87
C ALA A 66 0.65 -9.56 2.56
N LEU A 67 0.56 -8.23 2.63
CA LEU A 67 0.69 -7.35 1.46
C LEU A 67 2.06 -7.49 0.79
N SER A 68 3.12 -7.72 1.57
CA SER A 68 4.47 -7.91 1.05
C SER A 68 4.70 -9.27 0.39
N GLN A 69 3.94 -10.29 0.80
CA GLN A 69 3.92 -11.60 0.14
C GLN A 69 3.13 -11.58 -1.17
N ASN A 70 2.19 -10.64 -1.35
CA ASN A 70 1.58 -10.37 -2.64
C ASN A 70 2.57 -9.66 -3.58
N VAL A 71 3.42 -10.45 -4.24
CA VAL A 71 4.57 -9.97 -5.02
C VAL A 71 4.17 -8.95 -6.10
N ILE A 72 3.04 -9.16 -6.78
CA ILE A 72 2.57 -8.26 -7.84
C ILE A 72 2.17 -6.92 -7.23
N PHE A 73 1.33 -6.94 -6.18
CA PHE A 73 0.91 -5.73 -5.51
C PHE A 73 2.12 -4.98 -4.94
N TRP A 74 2.95 -5.67 -4.15
CA TRP A 74 4.08 -5.05 -3.47
C TRP A 74 5.07 -4.41 -4.43
N SER A 75 5.49 -5.15 -5.46
CA SER A 75 6.51 -4.67 -6.40
C SER A 75 6.03 -3.51 -7.28
N LEU A 76 4.73 -3.45 -7.57
CA LEU A 76 4.18 -2.40 -8.42
C LEU A 76 3.72 -1.19 -7.61
N ARG A 77 3.16 -1.39 -6.41
CA ARG A 77 2.41 -0.34 -5.71
C ARG A 77 3.18 0.28 -4.55
N MET A 78 4.05 -0.48 -3.86
CA MET A 78 4.82 0.03 -2.73
C MET A 78 5.93 0.97 -3.22
N GLN A 79 5.92 2.20 -2.72
CA GLN A 79 6.85 3.25 -3.15
C GLN A 79 7.92 3.54 -2.10
N SER A 80 7.54 3.61 -0.83
CA SER A 80 8.51 3.83 0.25
C SER A 80 8.02 3.31 1.59
N ARG A 81 8.99 3.09 2.49
CA ARG A 81 8.78 2.76 3.89
C ARG A 81 9.64 3.67 4.74
N ARG A 82 9.13 4.10 5.89
CA ARG A 82 9.91 4.79 6.92
C ARG A 82 9.98 3.93 8.19
N ALA A 83 11.05 4.11 8.97
CA ALA A 83 11.15 3.50 10.29
C ALA A 83 9.94 3.90 11.14
N GLY A 84 9.48 3.00 12.01
CA GLY A 84 8.26 3.19 12.80
C GLY A 84 6.97 2.66 12.17
N GLY A 85 7.05 1.96 11.02
CA GLY A 85 5.90 1.27 10.44
C GLY A 85 5.02 2.15 9.57
N HIS A 86 5.61 3.13 8.88
CA HIS A 86 4.91 3.98 7.92
C HIS A 86 5.20 3.52 6.49
N TYR A 87 4.15 3.37 5.69
CA TYR A 87 4.21 2.86 4.32
C TYR A 87 3.48 3.81 3.39
N PHE A 88 4.03 3.95 2.19
CA PHE A 88 3.44 4.73 1.11
C PHE A 88 3.24 3.86 -0.13
N PHE A 89 2.01 3.83 -0.65
CA PHE A 89 1.63 3.11 -1.86
C PHE A 89 1.00 4.08 -2.87
N CYS A 90 1.31 3.92 -4.17
CA CYS A 90 0.60 4.60 -5.27
C CYS A 90 -0.07 3.57 -6.19
N LEU A 91 -1.38 3.75 -6.41
CA LEU A 91 -2.18 2.93 -7.31
C LEU A 91 -2.36 3.57 -8.70
N CYS A 92 -1.85 4.78 -8.90
CA CYS A 92 -1.77 5.52 -10.16
C CYS A 92 -1.05 4.79 -11.31
N ARG A 93 -0.44 3.63 -11.01
CA ARG A 93 0.25 2.75 -11.95
C ARG A 93 -0.77 1.98 -12.79
N ASP A 94 -0.92 2.37 -14.03
CA ASP A 94 -1.10 1.35 -15.05
C ASP A 94 0.24 0.63 -15.22
N ALA A 95 0.27 -0.70 -15.28
CA ALA A 95 1.52 -1.47 -15.29
C ALA A 95 2.43 -1.14 -16.50
N PHE A 96 1.88 -0.45 -17.51
CA PHE A 96 2.53 -0.14 -18.79
C PHE A 96 2.70 1.36 -19.10
N SER A 97 2.15 2.28 -18.31
CA SER A 97 1.93 3.68 -18.75
C SER A 97 2.57 4.73 -17.85
N HIS A 98 3.45 4.33 -16.93
CA HIS A 98 3.98 5.18 -15.86
C HIS A 98 4.62 6.51 -16.34
N ASP A 99 5.24 6.52 -17.53
CA ASP A 99 5.87 7.72 -18.10
C ASP A 99 4.86 8.78 -18.60
N LEU A 100 3.56 8.45 -18.58
CA LEU A 100 2.46 9.30 -19.04
C LEU A 100 1.50 9.70 -17.91
N CYS A 101 1.82 9.38 -16.66
CA CYS A 101 0.96 9.71 -15.53
C CYS A 101 1.09 11.20 -15.17
N ASP A 102 0.11 12.00 -15.63
CA ASP A 102 0.00 13.44 -15.35
C ASP A 102 -0.12 13.76 -13.85
N ALA A 103 -0.54 12.79 -13.03
CA ALA A 103 -0.69 12.95 -11.59
C ALA A 103 0.65 12.82 -10.82
N CYS A 104 1.60 12.01 -11.31
CA CYS A 104 2.88 11.79 -10.64
C CYS A 104 4.07 12.57 -11.26
N HIS A 105 3.85 13.29 -12.37
CA HIS A 105 4.88 14.04 -13.11
C HIS A 105 6.14 13.22 -13.47
N GLY A 106 6.04 11.89 -13.58
CA GLY A 106 7.15 11.02 -13.99
C GLY A 106 8.30 10.91 -12.97
N THR A 107 8.05 11.01 -11.66
CA THR A 107 9.13 10.91 -10.65
C THR A 107 9.64 9.50 -10.38
N GLY A 108 9.13 8.47 -11.06
CA GLY A 108 9.67 7.11 -10.96
C GLY A 108 11.05 7.04 -11.61
N LEU A 109 12.06 6.88 -10.75
CA LEU A 109 13.49 6.67 -11.00
C LEU A 109 14.41 7.92 -11.03
N LEU A 110 13.94 9.13 -11.40
CA LEU A 110 14.82 10.32 -11.48
C LEU A 110 14.79 11.26 -10.26
N ALA A 111 13.83 11.13 -9.33
CA ALA A 111 13.79 11.97 -8.13
C ALA A 111 14.86 11.59 -7.08
N ALA A 112 15.49 10.40 -7.21
CA ALA A 112 16.62 10.01 -6.38
C ALA A 112 17.94 10.70 -6.78
N GLU A 113 17.96 11.46 -7.88
CA GLU A 113 19.15 12.18 -8.38
C GLU A 113 18.96 13.71 -8.49
N SER A 114 18.01 14.30 -7.77
CA SER A 114 17.95 15.76 -7.65
C SER A 114 18.89 16.24 -6.53
N PRO A 115 19.96 17.02 -6.83
CA PRO A 115 20.78 17.59 -5.78
C PRO A 115 19.97 18.60 -4.97
N SER A 116 20.26 18.66 -3.68
CA SER A 116 19.72 19.66 -2.74
C SER A 116 19.73 21.05 -3.37
N ARG A 117 18.57 21.70 -3.43
CA ARG A 117 18.50 23.12 -3.75
C ARG A 117 18.90 23.91 -2.51
N ASP A 118 19.94 24.72 -2.69
CA ASP A 118 20.46 25.70 -1.74
C ASP A 118 19.41 26.72 -1.26
#